data_AF-A0A151U3A2-F1
#
_entry.id   AF-A0A151U3A2-F1
#
_cell.length_a   1.000
_cell.length_b   1.000
_cell.length_c   1.000
_cell.angle_alpha   90.00
_cell.angle_beta   90.00
_cell.angle_gamma   90.00
#
_symmetry.space_group_name_H-M   'P 1'
#
loop_
_entity.id
_entity.type
_entity.pdbx_description
1 polymer ?
#
loop_
_entity_poly.entity_id
_entity_poly.type
_entity_poly.pdbx_seq_one_letter_code
_entity_poly.pdbx_strand_id
1 'polypeptide(L)'
;MLLFYSNDHNTQAITDMITQQRMKQLKESLSQALNLFYPFAGRVKDKVTVDCNDEGVHFTEAKVSCSLAEFFNQPNLSSLIYKLLPKQVIMEVSAEGYTTMAKVTCFACGGMAVGTLISHMVADGAGASFFLNNWGSNSRISEFQHAFEFPTFDTPFPHNNAWPQDKNAMHLCCQFLNKDRLATRRFLFDEKAISRLRAQGSSSTVQNPTRVKVVASLLCKYAAKASKAKSGLERPTSVIHTINMRRRASPNFPNSCGKLCLAGHGFNEGKHY
;
A
#
# COMPACT_ATOMS: atom_id res chain seq x y z
N MET A 1 -0.39 -4.02 -2.15
CA MET A 1 0.91 -3.62 -2.72
C MET A 1 1.22 -4.52 -3.92
N LEU A 2 2.07 -4.09 -4.86
CA LEU A 2 2.52 -4.93 -5.98
C LEU A 2 4.03 -4.75 -6.16
N LEU A 3 4.79 -5.85 -6.09
CA LEU A 3 6.24 -5.88 -6.27
C LEU A 3 6.60 -6.72 -7.50
N PHE A 4 7.66 -6.35 -8.18
CA PHE A 4 8.18 -7.07 -9.35
C PHE A 4 9.63 -7.48 -9.09
N TYR A 5 9.96 -8.70 -9.47
CA TYR A 5 11.28 -9.30 -9.35
C TYR A 5 11.71 -9.79 -10.72
N SER A 6 12.84 -9.28 -11.22
CA SER A 6 13.44 -9.79 -12.45
C SER A 6 14.10 -11.15 -12.21
N ASN A 7 14.35 -11.87 -13.30
CA ASN A 7 15.18 -13.04 -13.29
C ASN A 7 16.31 -12.82 -14.29
N ASP A 8 17.55 -12.95 -13.82
CA ASP A 8 18.74 -12.63 -14.61
C ASP A 8 19.34 -13.89 -15.27
N HIS A 9 18.65 -15.03 -15.19
CA HIS A 9 19.11 -16.32 -15.74
C HIS A 9 18.45 -16.65 -17.08
N ASN A 10 19.26 -17.14 -18.04
CA ASN A 10 18.93 -17.17 -19.47
C ASN A 10 18.38 -18.49 -20.06
N THR A 11 18.13 -19.55 -19.27
CA THR A 11 17.68 -20.84 -19.84
C THR A 11 16.33 -21.32 -19.26
N GLN A 12 15.46 -21.82 -20.14
CA GLN A 12 14.05 -22.15 -19.83
C GLN A 12 13.89 -23.32 -18.84
N ALA A 13 14.67 -24.39 -18.97
CA ALA A 13 14.61 -25.52 -18.05
C ALA A 13 15.07 -25.14 -16.63
N ILE A 14 16.07 -24.27 -16.52
CA ILE A 14 16.52 -23.68 -15.26
C ILE A 14 15.43 -22.76 -14.68
N THR A 15 14.68 -22.07 -15.54
CA THR A 15 13.65 -21.11 -15.15
C THR A 15 12.49 -21.76 -14.39
N ASP A 16 11.96 -22.89 -14.86
CA ASP A 16 10.84 -23.56 -14.18
C ASP A 16 11.27 -24.13 -12.81
N MET A 17 12.44 -24.76 -12.73
CA MET A 17 13.00 -25.27 -11.47
C MET A 17 13.22 -24.13 -10.45
N ILE A 18 13.86 -23.04 -10.87
CA ILE A 18 14.08 -21.86 -10.02
C ILE A 18 12.74 -21.28 -9.56
N THR A 19 11.74 -21.21 -10.43
CA THR A 19 10.44 -20.64 -10.10
C THR A 19 9.71 -21.48 -9.05
N GLN A 20 9.76 -22.81 -9.16
CA GLN A 20 9.20 -23.72 -8.15
C GLN A 20 9.91 -23.58 -6.81
N GLN A 21 11.25 -23.51 -6.80
CA GLN A 21 12.03 -23.31 -5.58
C GLN A 21 11.71 -21.96 -4.92
N ARG A 22 11.66 -20.87 -5.68
CA ARG A 22 11.28 -19.54 -5.18
C ARG A 22 9.86 -19.53 -4.61
N MET A 23 8.91 -20.20 -5.28
CA MET A 23 7.54 -20.30 -4.80
C MET A 23 7.46 -21.04 -3.45
N LYS A 24 8.16 -22.16 -3.33
CA LYS A 24 8.26 -22.92 -2.07
C LYS A 24 8.82 -22.03 -0.96
N GLN A 25 9.94 -21.33 -1.21
CA GLN A 25 10.55 -20.42 -0.25
C GLN A 25 9.61 -19.29 0.17
N LEU A 26 8.86 -18.70 -0.78
CA LEU A 26 7.90 -17.63 -0.50
C LEU A 26 6.79 -18.11 0.45
N LYS A 27 6.28 -19.33 0.26
CA LYS A 27 5.25 -19.90 1.15
C LYS A 27 5.79 -20.25 2.53
N GLU A 28 6.96 -20.87 2.60
CA GLU A 28 7.59 -21.25 3.88
C GLU A 28 7.92 -20.02 4.72
N SER A 29 8.56 -19.01 4.12
CA SER A 29 8.87 -17.75 4.79
C SER A 29 7.62 -16.94 5.15
N LEU A 30 6.55 -17.01 4.34
CA LEU A 30 5.25 -16.43 4.70
C LEU A 30 4.68 -17.10 5.94
N SER A 31 4.68 -18.43 6.00
CA SER A 31 4.20 -19.18 7.18
C SER A 31 4.99 -18.80 8.44
N GLN A 32 6.32 -18.68 8.34
CA GLN A 32 7.16 -18.25 9.45
C GLN A 32 6.86 -16.82 9.88
N ALA A 33 6.70 -15.89 8.93
CA ALA A 33 6.33 -14.52 9.23
C ALA A 33 4.97 -14.46 9.94
N LEU A 34 3.98 -15.24 9.50
CA LEU A 34 2.64 -15.23 10.08
C LEU A 34 2.61 -15.70 11.54
N ASN A 35 3.55 -16.55 11.98
CA ASN A 35 3.66 -16.89 13.42
C ASN A 35 3.90 -15.66 14.29
N LEU A 36 4.64 -14.67 13.77
CA LEU A 36 4.89 -13.41 14.47
C LEU A 36 3.79 -12.39 14.18
N PHE A 37 3.30 -12.37 12.94
CA PHE A 37 2.26 -11.47 12.47
C PHE A 37 0.88 -12.13 12.50
N TYR A 38 0.54 -12.81 13.60
CA TYR A 38 -0.65 -13.67 13.70
C TYR A 38 -1.97 -13.02 13.27
N PRO A 39 -2.27 -11.72 13.50
CA PRO A 39 -3.54 -11.14 13.03
C PRO A 39 -3.67 -11.13 11.50
N PHE A 40 -2.54 -11.20 10.78
CA PHE A 40 -2.51 -11.25 9.31
C PHE A 40 -2.94 -12.61 8.74
N ALA A 41 -3.03 -13.65 9.58
CA ALA A 41 -3.57 -14.97 9.26
C ALA A 41 -5.03 -15.15 9.70
N GLY A 42 -5.66 -14.10 10.24
CA GLY A 42 -7.02 -14.15 10.77
C GLY A 42 -8.13 -13.81 9.76
N ARG A 43 -9.32 -13.55 10.30
CA ARG A 43 -10.51 -13.11 9.58
C ARG A 43 -11.06 -11.81 10.15
N VAL A 44 -11.46 -10.89 9.29
CA VAL A 44 -12.28 -9.75 9.67
C VAL A 44 -13.65 -10.28 10.10
N LYS A 45 -13.94 -10.16 11.40
CA LYS A 45 -15.18 -10.65 12.00
C LYS A 45 -16.30 -9.62 11.88
N ASP A 46 -15.97 -8.36 12.15
CA ASP A 46 -16.89 -7.24 12.06
C ASP A 46 -16.14 -5.94 11.68
N LYS A 47 -16.78 -4.77 11.86
CA LYS A 47 -16.21 -3.47 11.47
C LYS A 47 -15.02 -3.03 12.33
N VAL A 48 -14.81 -3.62 13.49
CA VAL A 48 -13.83 -3.18 14.49
C VAL A 48 -12.93 -4.32 14.99
N THR A 49 -13.28 -5.58 14.79
CA THR A 49 -12.54 -6.75 15.29
C THR A 49 -12.03 -7.69 14.20
N VAL A 50 -10.97 -8.42 14.55
CA VAL A 50 -10.36 -9.50 13.77
C VAL A 50 -10.34 -10.74 14.65
N ASP A 51 -10.80 -11.85 14.10
CA ASP A 51 -10.64 -13.17 14.69
C ASP A 51 -9.28 -13.74 14.31
N CYS A 52 -8.40 -13.95 15.28
CA CYS A 52 -7.07 -14.53 15.08
C CYS A 52 -7.17 -16.06 15.16
N ASN A 53 -7.90 -16.65 14.21
CA ASN A 53 -8.29 -18.05 14.19
C ASN A 53 -7.36 -18.95 13.37
N ASP A 54 -6.20 -18.45 12.97
CA ASP A 54 -5.18 -19.15 12.18
C ASP A 54 -5.68 -19.83 10.88
N GLU A 55 -6.80 -19.36 10.32
CA GLU A 55 -7.30 -19.87 9.04
C GLU A 55 -6.44 -19.41 7.82
N GLY A 56 -5.33 -18.73 8.09
CA GLY A 56 -4.28 -18.45 7.14
C GLY A 56 -4.59 -17.34 6.14
N VAL A 57 -3.73 -17.26 5.13
CA VAL A 57 -3.73 -16.24 4.07
C VAL A 57 -4.25 -16.84 2.78
N HIS A 58 -5.10 -16.10 2.05
CA HIS A 58 -5.48 -16.50 0.70
C HIS A 58 -4.29 -16.32 -0.25
N PHE A 59 -3.62 -17.41 -0.61
CA PHE A 59 -2.44 -17.39 -1.47
C PHE A 59 -2.76 -17.95 -2.86
N THR A 60 -2.73 -17.11 -3.89
CA THR A 60 -2.99 -17.50 -5.27
C THR A 60 -1.69 -17.57 -6.08
N GLU A 61 -1.54 -18.62 -6.87
CA GLU A 61 -0.47 -18.73 -7.87
C GLU A 61 -1.02 -18.54 -9.28
N ALA A 62 -0.26 -17.88 -10.14
CA ALA A 62 -0.58 -17.71 -11.55
C ALA A 62 0.69 -17.78 -12.40
N LYS A 63 0.55 -18.21 -13.65
CA LYS A 63 1.60 -18.15 -14.66
C LYS A 63 1.08 -17.38 -15.87
N VAL A 64 1.95 -16.57 -16.47
CA VAL A 64 1.68 -15.86 -17.72
C VAL A 64 2.72 -16.23 -18.77
N SER A 65 2.30 -16.29 -20.02
CA SER A 65 3.12 -16.73 -21.15
C SER A 65 4.07 -15.66 -21.70
N CYS A 66 3.93 -14.40 -21.28
CA CYS A 66 4.85 -13.33 -21.66
C CYS A 66 5.97 -13.14 -20.63
N SER A 67 7.05 -12.52 -21.07
CA SER A 67 8.11 -12.00 -20.22
C SER A 67 7.66 -10.74 -19.47
N LEU A 68 8.40 -10.40 -18.42
CA LEU A 68 8.15 -9.20 -17.64
C LEU A 68 8.37 -7.91 -18.48
N ALA A 69 9.33 -7.91 -19.40
CA ALA A 69 9.58 -6.80 -20.31
C ALA A 69 8.41 -6.58 -21.28
N GLU A 70 7.92 -7.67 -21.90
CA GLU A 70 6.74 -7.62 -22.78
C GLU A 70 5.49 -7.16 -22.03
N PHE A 71 5.34 -7.55 -20.75
CA PHE A 71 4.25 -7.08 -19.90
C PHE A 71 4.27 -5.56 -19.70
N PHE A 72 5.44 -4.98 -19.43
CA PHE A 72 5.55 -3.53 -19.25
C PHE A 72 5.37 -2.72 -20.54
N ASN A 73 5.57 -3.34 -21.70
CA ASN A 73 5.34 -2.72 -23.00
C ASN A 73 3.88 -2.81 -23.48
N GLN A 74 2.98 -3.42 -22.71
CA GLN A 74 1.57 -3.53 -23.09
C GLN A 74 0.87 -2.16 -23.08
N PRO A 75 0.12 -1.79 -24.14
CA PRO A 75 -0.55 -0.50 -24.24
C PRO A 75 -1.63 -0.30 -23.15
N ASN A 76 -2.18 -1.40 -22.62
CA ASN A 76 -3.18 -1.42 -21.56
C ASN A 76 -2.60 -1.78 -20.19
N LEU A 77 -1.30 -1.56 -19.95
CA LEU A 77 -0.58 -1.89 -18.71
C LEU A 77 -1.34 -1.48 -17.43
N SER A 78 -1.95 -0.30 -17.40
CA SER A 78 -2.72 0.18 -16.23
C SER A 78 -3.88 -0.77 -15.86
N SER A 79 -4.54 -1.38 -16.84
CA SER A 79 -5.61 -2.36 -16.59
C SER A 79 -5.05 -3.73 -16.20
N LEU A 80 -3.91 -4.12 -16.77
CA LEU A 80 -3.27 -5.41 -16.52
C LEU A 80 -2.67 -5.51 -15.12
N ILE A 81 -2.16 -4.41 -14.57
CA ILE A 81 -1.64 -4.34 -13.20
C ILE A 81 -2.66 -4.84 -12.18
N TYR A 82 -3.94 -4.51 -12.35
CA TYR A 82 -5.00 -4.99 -11.44
C TYR A 82 -5.20 -6.50 -11.50
N LYS A 83 -4.89 -7.15 -12.63
CA LYS A 83 -4.95 -8.62 -12.75
C LYS A 83 -3.83 -9.32 -11.98
N LEU A 84 -2.77 -8.61 -11.59
CA LEU A 84 -1.66 -9.16 -10.80
C LEU A 84 -1.93 -9.12 -9.29
N LEU A 85 -2.96 -8.40 -8.86
CA LEU A 85 -3.39 -8.39 -7.46
C LEU A 85 -4.32 -9.58 -7.18
N PRO A 86 -4.40 -10.06 -5.92
CA PRO A 86 -5.47 -10.94 -5.49
C PRO A 86 -6.83 -10.36 -5.90
N LYS A 87 -7.76 -11.21 -6.35
CA LYS A 87 -9.12 -10.75 -6.64
C LYS A 87 -9.78 -10.39 -5.32
N GLN A 88 -9.96 -9.10 -5.08
CA GLN A 88 -10.86 -8.60 -4.06
C GLN A 88 -11.76 -7.56 -4.69
N VAL A 89 -13.05 -7.64 -4.39
CA VAL A 89 -14.03 -6.64 -4.81
C VAL A 89 -13.59 -5.32 -4.22
N ILE A 90 -13.23 -4.39 -5.11
CA ILE A 90 -12.78 -3.05 -4.75
C ILE A 90 -13.85 -2.46 -3.82
N MET A 91 -13.50 -2.33 -2.53
CA MET A 91 -14.31 -1.73 -1.45
C MET A 91 -15.36 -2.59 -0.73
N GLU A 92 -15.36 -3.91 -0.92
CA GLU A 92 -16.10 -4.81 -0.01
C GLU A 92 -15.11 -5.63 0.82
N VAL A 93 -15.49 -5.88 2.09
CA VAL A 93 -14.82 -6.91 2.90
C VAL A 93 -14.77 -8.15 2.01
N SER A 94 -13.61 -8.82 1.92
CA SER A 94 -13.53 -10.09 1.18
C SER A 94 -14.73 -10.95 1.58
N ALA A 95 -15.40 -11.60 0.63
CA ALA A 95 -16.55 -12.46 0.95
C ALA A 95 -16.20 -13.50 2.04
N GLU A 96 -14.92 -13.87 2.11
CA GLU A 96 -14.35 -14.80 3.08
C GLU A 96 -13.63 -14.11 4.26
N GLY A 97 -13.55 -12.78 4.30
CA GLY A 97 -13.02 -12.05 5.46
C GLY A 97 -11.50 -12.06 5.67
N TYR A 98 -10.67 -12.64 4.79
CA TYR A 98 -9.20 -12.64 4.97
C TYR A 98 -8.61 -11.28 5.34
N THR A 99 -7.77 -11.24 6.38
CA THR A 99 -6.99 -10.04 6.71
C THR A 99 -5.81 -9.83 5.76
N THR A 100 -5.29 -10.89 5.15
CA THR A 100 -4.26 -10.81 4.12
C THR A 100 -4.58 -11.74 2.95
N MET A 101 -4.33 -11.26 1.74
CA MET A 101 -4.35 -12.06 0.51
C MET A 101 -3.04 -11.79 -0.25
N ALA A 102 -2.46 -12.83 -0.83
CA ALA A 102 -1.26 -12.75 -1.64
C ALA A 102 -1.49 -13.44 -2.98
N LYS A 103 -0.96 -12.86 -4.06
CA LYS A 103 -0.95 -13.45 -5.39
C LYS A 103 0.44 -13.36 -5.95
N VAL A 104 0.97 -14.50 -6.38
CA VAL A 104 2.25 -14.58 -7.06
C VAL A 104 2.02 -14.97 -8.50
N THR A 105 2.46 -14.12 -9.42
CA THR A 105 2.35 -14.34 -10.87
C THR A 105 3.74 -14.52 -11.46
N CYS A 106 4.02 -15.69 -12.03
CA CYS A 106 5.28 -16.03 -12.66
C CYS A 106 5.23 -15.76 -14.17
N PHE A 107 6.25 -15.10 -14.71
CA PHE A 107 6.39 -14.76 -16.12
C PHE A 107 7.22 -15.81 -16.85
N ALA A 108 7.10 -15.88 -18.18
CA ALA A 108 7.83 -16.86 -18.98
C ALA A 108 9.36 -16.75 -18.84
N CYS A 109 9.87 -15.53 -18.60
CA CYS A 109 11.29 -15.26 -18.35
C CYS A 109 11.77 -15.62 -16.92
N GLY A 110 10.90 -16.16 -16.05
CA GLY A 110 11.22 -16.45 -14.65
C GLY A 110 11.06 -15.27 -13.70
N GLY A 111 10.74 -14.09 -14.22
CA GLY A 111 10.36 -12.94 -13.39
C GLY A 111 9.07 -13.23 -12.61
N MET A 112 8.88 -12.53 -11.50
CA MET A 112 7.71 -12.71 -10.62
C MET A 112 7.08 -11.37 -10.27
N ALA A 113 5.75 -11.34 -10.22
CA ALA A 113 5.00 -10.27 -9.58
C ALA A 113 4.35 -10.80 -8.30
N VAL A 114 4.55 -10.10 -7.18
CA VAL A 114 3.95 -10.41 -5.88
C VAL A 114 2.96 -9.30 -5.54
N GLY A 115 1.67 -9.59 -5.71
CA GLY A 115 0.56 -8.74 -5.34
C GLY A 115 0.03 -9.10 -3.97
N THR A 116 -0.19 -8.11 -3.11
CA THR A 116 -0.76 -8.30 -1.76
C THR A 116 -1.91 -7.36 -1.50
N LEU A 117 -2.92 -7.85 -0.78
CA LEU A 117 -3.96 -7.05 -0.18
C LEU A 117 -3.92 -7.33 1.32
N ILE A 118 -3.75 -6.27 2.11
CA ILE A 118 -3.68 -6.34 3.57
C ILE A 118 -4.82 -5.45 4.06
N SER A 119 -5.72 -6.04 4.83
CA SER A 119 -6.84 -5.34 5.42
C SER A 119 -6.31 -4.21 6.28
N HIS A 120 -6.85 -3.01 6.05
CA HIS A 120 -6.49 -1.89 6.90
C HIS A 120 -6.81 -2.18 8.37
N MET A 121 -7.75 -3.08 8.69
CA MET A 121 -8.07 -3.48 10.06
C MET A 121 -6.84 -3.88 10.89
N VAL A 122 -5.89 -4.60 10.29
CA VAL A 122 -4.71 -5.10 11.01
C VAL A 122 -3.49 -4.18 10.89
N ALA A 123 -3.43 -3.31 9.87
CA ALA A 123 -2.28 -2.47 9.65
C ALA A 123 -2.55 -1.15 8.89
N ASP A 124 -1.81 -0.12 9.25
CA ASP A 124 -1.57 1.02 8.37
C ASP A 124 -0.45 0.72 7.36
N GLY A 125 -0.08 1.71 6.54
CA GLY A 125 0.98 1.54 5.54
C GLY A 125 2.34 1.15 6.15
N ALA A 126 2.68 1.64 7.35
CA ALA A 126 3.95 1.31 7.99
C ALA A 126 3.93 -0.10 8.57
N GLY A 127 2.83 -0.51 9.22
CA GLY A 127 2.64 -1.89 9.69
C GLY A 127 2.66 -2.90 8.55
N ALA A 128 1.99 -2.59 7.43
CA ALA A 128 2.01 -3.41 6.23
C ALA A 128 3.43 -3.53 5.66
N SER A 129 4.17 -2.42 5.53
CA SER A 129 5.58 -2.46 5.12
C SER A 129 6.46 -3.27 6.06
N PHE A 130 6.22 -3.20 7.37
CA PHE A 130 6.99 -3.96 8.35
C PHE A 130 6.79 -5.48 8.20
N PHE A 131 5.54 -5.92 8.01
CA PHE A 131 5.21 -7.31 7.66
C PHE A 131 5.90 -7.74 6.35
N LEU A 132 5.76 -6.92 5.30
CA LEU A 132 6.31 -7.24 3.97
C LEU A 132 7.83 -7.28 3.94
N ASN A 133 8.50 -6.45 4.76
CA ASN A 133 9.95 -6.50 4.93
C ASN A 133 10.38 -7.78 5.66
N ASN A 134 9.69 -8.17 6.74
CA ASN A 134 9.98 -9.40 7.46
C ASN A 134 9.81 -10.64 6.57
N TRP A 135 8.71 -10.70 5.82
CA TRP A 135 8.46 -11.76 4.86
C TRP A 135 9.52 -11.76 3.74
N GLY A 136 9.77 -10.62 3.12
CA GLY A 136 10.69 -10.50 1.99
C GLY A 136 12.15 -10.82 2.35
N SER A 137 12.63 -10.39 3.51
CA SER A 137 14.00 -10.68 3.98
C SER A 137 14.20 -12.17 4.24
N ASN A 138 13.17 -12.87 4.73
CA ASN A 138 13.19 -14.31 4.98
C ASN A 138 12.81 -15.17 3.77
N SER A 139 12.37 -14.55 2.68
CA SER A 139 12.11 -15.22 1.40
C SER A 139 13.37 -15.42 0.55
N ARG A 140 14.53 -14.92 0.99
CA ARG A 140 15.79 -15.02 0.24
C ARG A 140 16.37 -16.42 0.38
N ILE A 141 16.82 -16.98 -0.75
CA ILE A 141 17.64 -18.19 -0.79
C ILE A 141 19.07 -17.75 -0.40
N SER A 142 19.34 -17.62 0.89
CA SER A 142 20.68 -17.36 1.42
C SER A 142 20.94 -18.21 2.65
N GLU A 143 22.21 -18.57 2.87
CA GLU A 143 22.65 -19.32 4.05
C GLU A 143 22.35 -18.58 5.38
N PHE A 144 22.16 -17.26 5.31
CA PHE A 144 21.82 -16.41 6.44
C PHE A 144 20.36 -15.95 6.34
N GLN A 145 19.47 -16.61 7.08
CA GLN A 145 18.15 -16.05 7.36
C GLN A 145 18.32 -14.79 8.22
N HIS A 146 17.63 -13.71 7.85
CA HIS A 146 17.60 -12.52 8.69
C HIS A 146 16.74 -12.80 9.92
N ALA A 147 17.23 -12.45 11.10
CA ALA A 147 16.42 -12.55 12.31
C ALA A 147 15.12 -11.78 12.10
N PHE A 148 13.98 -12.45 12.33
CA PHE A 148 12.70 -11.78 12.29
C PHE A 148 12.64 -10.69 13.36
N GLU A 149 12.10 -9.53 12.98
CA GLU A 149 11.79 -8.47 13.92
C GLU A 149 10.40 -8.72 14.51
N PHE A 150 10.28 -8.66 15.84
CA PHE A 150 9.04 -8.97 16.53
C PHE A 150 8.05 -7.80 16.47
N PRO A 151 6.83 -8.01 15.93
CA PRO A 151 5.79 -7.00 15.95
C PRO A 151 5.15 -6.85 17.32
N THR A 152 4.70 -5.64 17.62
CA THR A 152 3.81 -5.38 18.75
C THR A 152 2.40 -5.05 18.24
N PHE A 153 1.41 -5.72 18.83
CA PHE A 153 0.00 -5.51 18.54
C PHE A 153 -0.73 -4.76 19.65
N ASP A 154 -0.05 -4.54 20.78
CA ASP A 154 -0.56 -3.73 21.87
C ASP A 154 -0.78 -2.30 21.40
N THR A 155 -2.02 -1.82 21.57
CA THR A 155 -2.38 -0.43 21.31
C THR A 155 -2.45 0.32 22.65
N PRO A 156 -1.68 1.40 22.83
CA PRO A 156 -1.86 2.30 23.97
C PRO A 156 -3.15 3.15 23.83
N PHE A 157 -3.84 3.03 22.69
CA PHE A 157 -5.09 3.72 22.41
C PHE A 157 -6.24 2.72 22.59
N PRO A 158 -6.91 2.73 23.76
CA PRO A 158 -8.04 1.85 23.99
C PRO A 158 -9.18 2.19 23.04
N HIS A 159 -9.96 1.16 22.66
CA HIS A 159 -11.13 1.35 21.83
C HIS A 159 -12.15 2.26 22.53
N ASN A 160 -12.58 3.32 21.86
CA ASN A 160 -13.62 4.20 22.37
C ASN A 160 -15.00 3.65 21.99
N ASN A 161 -15.66 2.95 22.92
CA ASN A 161 -16.99 2.38 22.72
C ASN A 161 -18.08 3.43 22.45
N ALA A 162 -17.84 4.70 22.80
CA ALA A 162 -18.77 5.79 22.52
C ALA A 162 -18.66 6.33 21.08
N TRP A 163 -17.62 5.95 20.32
CA TRP A 163 -17.49 6.37 18.93
C TRP A 163 -18.40 5.50 18.03
N PRO A 164 -19.22 6.11 17.14
CA PRO A 164 -20.09 5.34 16.26
C PRO A 164 -19.29 4.40 15.36
N GLN A 165 -19.47 3.09 15.51
CA GLN A 165 -18.75 2.04 14.77
C GLN A 165 -19.01 2.07 13.25
N ASP A 166 -20.11 2.71 12.87
CA ASP A 166 -20.58 2.96 11.51
C ASP A 166 -19.96 4.20 10.86
N LYS A 167 -19.38 5.13 11.63
CA LYS A 167 -18.77 6.38 11.13
C LYS A 167 -17.25 6.31 11.15
N ASN A 168 -16.68 5.37 10.39
CA ASN A 168 -15.23 5.37 10.16
C ASN A 168 -14.85 6.46 9.13
N ALA A 169 -13.64 7.02 9.24
CA ALA A 169 -13.17 8.11 8.36
C ALA A 169 -13.19 7.72 6.88
N MET A 170 -13.07 6.42 6.58
CA MET A 170 -13.18 5.90 5.21
C MET A 170 -14.62 5.97 4.69
N HIS A 171 -15.62 5.67 5.51
CA HIS A 171 -17.04 5.80 5.17
C HIS A 171 -17.38 7.27 4.86
N LEU A 172 -16.88 8.20 5.69
CA LEU A 172 -17.07 9.64 5.50
C LEU A 172 -16.41 10.17 4.21
N CYS A 173 -15.26 9.62 3.80
CA CYS A 173 -14.60 9.99 2.55
C CYS A 173 -15.23 9.30 1.32
N CYS A 174 -15.61 8.03 1.45
CA CYS A 174 -16.06 7.20 0.34
C CYS A 174 -17.52 7.42 -0.05
N GLN A 175 -18.37 7.97 0.83
CA GLN A 175 -19.77 8.31 0.51
C GLN A 175 -19.87 9.31 -0.67
N PHE A 176 -18.81 10.08 -0.93
CA PHE A 176 -18.77 11.06 -2.02
C PHE A 176 -18.09 10.54 -3.29
N LEU A 177 -17.61 9.29 -3.30
CA LEU A 177 -16.94 8.69 -4.44
C LEU A 177 -17.96 7.98 -5.35
N ASN A 178 -18.26 8.57 -6.50
CA ASN A 178 -18.97 7.87 -7.57
C ASN A 178 -18.01 6.87 -8.24
N LYS A 179 -18.09 5.61 -7.81
CA LYS A 179 -17.18 4.53 -8.23
C LYS A 179 -17.16 4.29 -9.74
N ASP A 180 -18.27 4.55 -10.44
CA ASP A 180 -18.43 4.27 -11.87
C ASP A 180 -17.72 5.29 -12.77
N ARG A 181 -17.19 6.38 -12.20
CA ARG A 181 -16.52 7.47 -12.95
C ARG A 181 -15.10 7.75 -12.47
N LEU A 182 -14.47 6.81 -11.76
CA LEU A 182 -13.10 6.97 -11.28
C LEU A 182 -12.07 6.39 -12.26
N ALA A 183 -11.06 7.18 -12.57
CA ALA A 183 -9.93 6.76 -13.36
C ALA A 183 -8.63 7.05 -12.59
N THR A 184 -7.81 6.02 -12.39
CA THR A 184 -6.49 6.17 -11.79
C THR A 184 -5.46 6.48 -12.88
N ARG A 185 -4.55 7.42 -12.60
CA ARG A 185 -3.42 7.79 -13.46
C ARG A 185 -2.16 7.89 -12.62
N ARG A 186 -1.02 7.51 -13.20
CA ARG A 186 0.31 7.64 -12.58
C ARG A 186 1.01 8.86 -13.14
N PHE A 187 1.35 9.81 -12.28
CA PHE A 187 2.16 10.97 -12.62
C PHE A 187 3.58 10.75 -12.10
N LEU A 188 4.57 10.78 -12.99
CA LEU A 188 5.98 10.65 -12.63
C LEU A 188 6.62 12.03 -12.52
N PHE A 189 7.19 12.32 -11.36
CA PHE A 189 7.99 13.52 -11.13
C PHE A 189 9.44 13.10 -10.99
N ASP A 190 10.23 13.33 -12.03
CA ASP A 190 11.67 13.08 -12.00
C ASP A 190 12.40 14.13 -11.15
N GLU A 191 13.70 13.93 -10.96
CA GLU A 191 14.53 14.84 -10.17
C GLU A 191 14.51 16.28 -10.71
N LYS A 192 14.53 16.43 -12.04
CA LYS A 192 14.50 17.74 -12.69
C LYS A 192 13.19 18.47 -12.41
N ALA A 193 12.05 17.79 -12.52
CA ALA A 193 10.74 18.34 -12.20
C ALA A 193 10.65 18.72 -10.72
N ILE A 194 11.11 17.86 -9.82
CA ILE A 194 11.12 18.13 -8.37
C ILE A 194 11.99 19.34 -8.03
N SER A 195 13.18 19.46 -8.63
CA SER A 195 14.07 20.61 -8.40
C SER A 195 13.45 21.92 -8.87
N ARG A 196 12.78 21.93 -10.04
CA ARG A 196 12.00 23.10 -10.50
C ARG A 196 10.87 23.45 -9.54
N LEU A 197 10.11 22.45 -9.07
CA LEU A 197 9.00 22.66 -8.14
C LEU A 197 9.48 23.21 -6.79
N ARG A 198 10.67 22.77 -6.32
CA ARG A 198 11.31 23.34 -5.12
C ARG A 198 11.67 24.80 -5.31
N ALA A 199 12.31 25.15 -6.43
CA ALA A 199 12.65 26.54 -6.71
C ALA A 199 11.39 27.44 -6.76
N GLN A 200 10.31 26.97 -7.35
CA GLN A 200 9.03 27.70 -7.40
C GLN A 200 8.29 27.79 -6.06
N GLY A 201 8.45 26.76 -5.21
CA GLY A 201 7.77 26.68 -3.91
C GLY A 201 8.54 27.31 -2.75
N SER A 202 9.81 27.66 -2.96
CA SER A 202 10.63 28.36 -1.97
C SER A 202 10.19 29.82 -1.85
N SER A 203 10.08 30.31 -0.63
CA SER A 203 9.74 31.70 -0.32
C SER A 203 10.41 32.12 0.99
N SER A 204 10.28 33.40 1.36
CA SER A 204 10.79 33.89 2.65
C SER A 204 10.26 33.08 3.85
N THR A 205 9.00 32.63 3.81
CA THR A 205 8.34 31.87 4.87
C THR A 205 8.49 30.35 4.75
N VAL A 206 8.81 29.84 3.56
CA VAL A 206 9.02 28.40 3.31
C VAL A 206 10.38 28.19 2.66
N GLN A 207 11.38 28.00 3.51
CA GLN A 207 12.73 27.65 3.07
C GLN A 207 12.84 26.14 2.82
N ASN A 208 13.44 25.75 1.70
CA ASN A 208 13.78 24.37 1.35
C ASN A 208 12.61 23.36 1.46
N PRO A 209 11.52 23.52 0.70
CA PRO A 209 10.37 22.63 0.79
C PRO A 209 10.71 21.18 0.42
N THR A 210 10.11 20.23 1.15
CA THR A 210 10.31 18.79 0.90
C THR A 210 9.66 18.36 -0.42
N ARG A 211 10.13 17.24 -1.00
CA ARG A 211 9.56 16.67 -2.22
C ARG A 211 8.04 16.43 -2.09
N VAL A 212 7.62 15.92 -0.93
CA VAL A 212 6.19 15.69 -0.63
C VAL A 212 5.41 16.99 -0.61
N LYS A 213 5.92 18.05 0.05
CA LYS A 213 5.24 19.35 0.12
C LYS A 213 5.03 19.96 -1.27
N VAL A 214 6.06 19.99 -2.11
CA VAL A 214 5.95 20.63 -3.44
C VAL A 214 5.06 19.87 -4.41
N VAL A 215 5.04 18.53 -4.34
CA VAL A 215 4.14 17.72 -5.16
C VAL A 215 2.69 17.83 -4.66
N ALA A 216 2.48 17.77 -3.34
CA ALA A 216 1.14 17.88 -2.76
C ALA A 216 0.51 19.26 -3.03
N SER A 217 1.28 20.34 -2.91
CA SER A 217 0.80 21.69 -3.20
C SER A 217 0.42 21.85 -4.67
N LEU A 218 1.23 21.30 -5.59
CA LEU A 218 0.94 21.29 -7.02
C LEU A 218 -0.38 20.55 -7.31
N LEU A 219 -0.54 19.35 -6.77
CA LEU A 219 -1.76 18.55 -6.96
C LEU A 219 -2.98 19.26 -6.39
N CYS A 220 -2.87 19.85 -5.19
CA CYS A 220 -3.94 20.65 -4.59
C CYS A 220 -4.34 21.84 -5.47
N LYS A 221 -3.35 22.60 -5.96
CA LYS A 221 -3.57 23.76 -6.84
C LYS A 221 -4.33 23.36 -8.10
N TYR A 222 -3.93 22.29 -8.76
CA TYR A 222 -4.59 21.85 -9.99
C TYR A 222 -5.93 21.15 -9.73
N ALA A 223 -6.09 20.45 -8.60
CA ALA A 223 -7.38 19.90 -8.19
C ALA A 223 -8.41 21.01 -7.92
N ALA A 224 -8.02 22.07 -7.21
CA ALA A 224 -8.86 23.24 -6.98
C ALA A 224 -9.25 23.94 -8.29
N LYS A 225 -8.29 24.13 -9.21
CA LYS A 225 -8.55 24.69 -10.54
C LYS A 225 -9.52 23.83 -11.36
N ALA A 226 -9.34 22.51 -11.39
CA ALA A 226 -10.22 21.60 -12.09
C ALA A 226 -11.64 21.60 -11.50
N SER A 227 -11.76 21.65 -10.17
CA SER A 227 -13.04 21.78 -9.47
C SER A 227 -13.77 23.08 -9.82
N LYS A 228 -13.06 24.21 -9.84
CA LYS A 228 -13.60 25.51 -10.26
C LYS A 228 -14.03 25.50 -11.73
N ALA A 229 -13.20 24.97 -12.63
CA ALA A 229 -13.53 24.87 -14.05
C ALA A 229 -14.78 24.01 -14.31
N LYS A 230 -15.00 22.94 -13.53
CA LYS A 230 -16.15 22.05 -13.67
C LYS A 230 -17.44 22.63 -13.05
N SER A 231 -17.33 23.28 -11.89
CA SER A 231 -18.51 23.73 -11.13
C SER A 231 -18.84 25.21 -11.32
N GLY A 232 -17.95 25.99 -11.93
CA GLY A 232 -18.05 27.46 -12.02
C GLY A 232 -17.77 28.18 -10.69
N LEU A 233 -17.67 27.46 -9.58
CA LEU A 233 -17.56 28.01 -8.23
C LEU A 233 -16.19 27.74 -7.62
N GLU A 234 -15.67 28.74 -6.92
CA GLU A 234 -14.51 28.55 -6.07
C GLU A 234 -14.94 27.92 -4.75
N ARG A 235 -14.36 26.77 -4.42
CA ARG A 235 -14.71 26.00 -3.21
C ARG A 235 -13.50 25.89 -2.29
N PRO A 236 -13.71 25.95 -0.96
CA PRO A 236 -12.66 25.62 -0.01
C PRO A 236 -12.06 24.26 -0.33
N THR A 237 -10.74 24.19 -0.45
CA THR A 237 -10.01 22.96 -0.74
C THR A 237 -9.13 22.61 0.45
N SER A 238 -9.32 21.42 1.00
CA SER A 238 -8.48 20.87 2.06
C SER A 238 -7.67 19.70 1.52
N VAL A 239 -6.42 19.61 1.95
CA VAL A 239 -5.56 18.44 1.73
C VAL A 239 -5.33 17.76 3.06
N ILE A 240 -5.53 16.46 3.09
CA ILE A 240 -5.29 15.63 4.26
C ILE A 240 -4.02 14.82 4.03
N HIS A 241 -3.04 14.97 4.91
CA HIS A 241 -1.83 14.16 4.92
C HIS A 241 -1.85 13.18 6.08
N THR A 242 -1.82 11.90 5.76
CA THR A 242 -1.64 10.84 6.74
C THR A 242 -0.16 10.68 7.06
N ILE A 243 0.22 10.81 8.34
CA ILE A 243 1.61 10.71 8.79
C ILE A 243 1.81 9.56 9.77
N ASN A 244 2.97 8.91 9.71
CA ASN A 244 3.35 7.87 10.67
C ASN A 244 3.62 8.50 12.05
N MET A 245 2.86 8.10 13.06
CA MET A 245 2.97 8.63 14.42
C MET A 245 3.93 7.85 15.32
N ARG A 246 4.39 6.65 14.91
CA ARG A 246 5.28 5.79 15.71
C ARG A 246 6.54 6.49 16.24
N ARG A 247 7.16 7.33 15.41
CA ARG A 247 8.38 8.10 15.75
C ARG A 247 8.10 9.51 16.27
N ARG A 248 6.84 9.89 16.39
CA ARG A 248 6.38 11.23 16.78
C ARG A 248 5.69 11.26 18.14
N ALA A 249 5.23 10.10 18.61
CA ALA A 249 4.66 9.96 19.94
C ALA A 249 5.75 9.95 21.01
N SER A 250 5.38 10.27 22.25
CA SER A 250 6.26 10.14 23.41
C SER A 250 5.53 9.33 24.49
N PRO A 251 5.98 8.10 24.80
CA PRO A 251 7.12 7.39 24.21
C PRO A 251 6.89 6.99 22.73
N ASN A 252 7.98 6.68 22.02
CA ASN A 252 7.90 6.13 20.66
C ASN A 252 7.33 4.71 20.67
N PHE A 253 6.73 4.30 19.55
CA PHE A 253 6.17 2.96 19.33
C PHE A 253 6.91 2.21 18.21
N PRO A 254 8.18 1.80 18.43
CA PRO A 254 8.88 0.98 17.45
C PRO A 254 8.13 -0.35 17.26
N ASN A 255 8.17 -0.87 16.03
CA ASN A 255 7.65 -2.20 15.67
C ASN A 255 6.14 -2.44 15.85
N SER A 256 5.37 -1.41 16.23
CA SER A 256 3.92 -1.51 16.31
C SER A 256 3.32 -1.77 14.93
N CYS A 257 2.44 -2.76 14.82
CA CYS A 257 1.76 -3.09 13.56
C CYS A 257 0.39 -2.41 13.40
N GLY A 258 -0.24 -2.02 14.52
CA GLY A 258 -1.55 -1.39 14.53
C GLY A 258 -1.60 -0.05 13.77
N LYS A 259 -2.81 0.46 13.55
CA LYS A 259 -3.01 1.79 12.92
C LYS A 259 -2.49 2.87 13.87
N LEU A 260 -1.37 3.48 13.52
CA LEU A 260 -0.79 4.59 14.28
C LEU A 260 -0.43 5.75 13.33
N CYS A 261 -1.48 6.40 12.84
CA CYS A 261 -1.38 7.50 11.90
C CYS A 261 -2.32 8.65 12.25
N LEU A 262 -1.86 9.88 11.99
CA LEU A 262 -2.65 11.09 12.18
C LEU A 262 -2.91 11.77 10.82
N ALA A 263 -4.11 12.31 10.65
CA ALA A 263 -4.49 13.14 9.51
C ALA A 263 -4.21 14.62 9.85
N GLY A 264 -3.25 15.23 9.15
CA GLY A 264 -3.02 16.68 9.23
C GLY A 264 -3.81 17.41 8.15
N HIS A 265 -4.47 18.52 8.51
CA HIS A 265 -5.23 19.36 7.57
C HIS A 265 -4.40 20.54 7.07
N GLY A 266 -4.30 20.69 5.75
CA GLY A 266 -3.85 21.93 5.11
C GLY A 266 -5.04 22.62 4.43
N PHE A 267 -5.29 23.89 4.75
CA PHE A 267 -6.26 24.72 4.06
C PHE A 267 -5.57 25.53 2.99
N ASN A 268 -6.09 25.46 1.76
CA ASN A 268 -5.77 26.46 0.75
C ASN A 268 -6.95 27.45 0.72
N GLU A 269 -6.87 28.49 1.55
CA GLU A 269 -7.69 29.68 1.37
C GLU A 269 -7.15 30.36 0.10
N GLY A 270 -7.99 30.55 -0.92
CA GLY A 270 -7.61 30.99 -2.27
C GLY A 270 -7.00 32.41 -2.37
N LYS A 271 -6.03 32.75 -1.53
CA LYS A 271 -5.22 33.95 -1.68
C LYS A 271 -4.12 33.64 -2.68
N HIS A 272 -4.30 34.23 -3.85
CA HIS A 272 -3.32 34.36 -4.91
C HIS A 272 -1.92 34.64 -4.32
N TYR A 273 -0.97 33.75 -4.64
CA TYR A 273 0.45 34.10 -4.73
C TYR A 273 0.71 34.63 -6.15
#